data_AF-A0AAC8VJB0-F1
#
_entry.id   AF-A0AAC8VJB0-F1
#
_cell.length_a   1.000
_cell.length_b   1.000
_cell.length_c   1.000
_cell.angle_alpha   90.00
_cell.angle_beta   90.00
_cell.angle_gamma   90.00
#
_symmetry.space_group_name_H-M   'P 1'
#
loop_
_entity.id
_entity.type
_entity.pdbx_description
1 polymer ?
#
loop_
_entity_poly.entity_id
_entity_poly.type
_entity_poly.pdbx_seq_one_letter_code
_entity_poly.pdbx_strand_id
1 'polypeptide(L)'
;MLSTPWLAADDKPICAAGAFNKILEKLQGVHPSCEIVFITKELASLKLPKVVVEEVTQYLNEMKKDLTSFADIVNSIAAKGLQIIYSDVKDKVFERMFGEFGSLYRDRSDPAFIALIDTGIWVEIPNIKVMQNELTNKNLKSSGENLEQHRLQAIKAAILAKARENKFQFGFGFSYTKHSIDDDGITYKVPRRIELIFNTINDHQISASEKLNKIKEIQRAAPDYQSGILFLGRTQQDTNDFICGLQTGT
;
A
#
# COMPACT_ATOMS: atom_id res chain seq x y z
N MET A 1 -0.96 65.24 -8.58
CA MET A 1 -0.30 64.00 -8.13
C MET A 1 -0.30 64.01 -6.62
N LEU A 2 -1.18 63.23 -5.99
CA LEU A 2 -1.26 63.10 -4.52
C LEU A 2 -0.61 61.77 -4.15
N SER A 3 0.56 61.85 -3.49
CA SER A 3 1.24 60.71 -2.89
C SER A 3 0.70 60.49 -1.47
N THR A 4 0.07 59.34 -1.23
CA THR A 4 -0.36 58.89 0.09
C THR A 4 0.87 58.50 0.94
N PRO A 5 0.99 58.96 2.20
CA PRO A 5 2.20 58.79 3.03
C PRO A 5 2.24 57.50 3.88
N TRP A 6 1.44 56.48 3.58
CA TRP A 6 1.19 55.35 4.51
C TRP A 6 1.96 54.05 4.21
N LEU A 7 3.06 54.09 3.47
CA LEU A 7 3.84 52.90 3.17
C LEU A 7 5.33 53.18 3.40
N ALA A 8 5.85 52.59 4.48
CA ALA A 8 7.25 52.50 4.95
C ALA A 8 7.54 53.19 6.29
N ALA A 9 6.70 52.96 7.31
CA ALA A 9 7.22 52.99 8.67
C ALA A 9 7.74 51.58 8.95
N ASP A 10 9.05 51.42 9.12
CA ASP A 10 9.64 50.14 9.53
C ASP A 10 8.90 49.60 10.75
N ASP A 11 8.46 48.34 10.68
CA ASP A 11 7.79 47.66 11.78
C ASP A 11 8.68 47.74 13.03
N LYS A 12 8.23 48.51 14.02
CA LYS A 12 8.91 48.58 15.30
C LYS A 12 8.63 47.29 16.05
N PRO A 13 9.64 46.67 16.68
CA PRO A 13 9.41 45.50 17.49
C PRO A 13 8.43 45.85 18.62
N ILE A 14 7.42 45.00 18.82
CA ILE A 14 6.39 45.16 19.87
C ILE A 14 6.98 45.26 21.28
N CYS A 15 8.23 44.83 21.44
CA CYS A 15 8.95 44.70 22.69
C CYS A 15 10.39 45.19 22.47
N ALA A 16 10.89 46.06 23.35
CA ALA A 16 12.33 46.34 23.43
C ALA A 16 13.09 45.04 23.78
N ALA A 17 14.27 44.83 23.19
CA ALA A 17 15.05 43.60 23.42
C ALA A 17 15.20 43.31 24.92
N GLY A 18 14.77 42.11 25.34
CA GLY A 18 14.85 41.64 26.73
C GLY A 18 13.71 42.06 27.66
N ALA A 19 12.74 42.89 27.23
CA ALA A 19 11.60 43.23 28.09
C ALA A 19 10.69 42.02 28.37
N PHE A 20 10.50 41.14 27.37
CA PHE A 20 9.75 39.89 27.54
C PHE A 20 10.42 38.95 28.56
N ASN A 21 11.74 38.78 28.48
CA ASN A 21 12.50 37.95 29.42
C ASN A 21 12.37 38.48 30.86
N LYS A 22 12.45 39.80 31.05
CA LYS A 22 12.23 40.41 32.38
C LYS A 22 10.82 40.19 32.92
N ILE A 23 9.80 40.25 32.06
CA ILE A 23 8.42 39.95 32.46
C ILE A 23 8.31 38.49 32.91
N LEU A 24 8.88 37.55 32.16
CA LEU A 24 8.91 36.13 32.51
C LEU A 24 9.63 35.88 33.85
N GLU A 25 10.81 36.47 34.04
CA GLU A 25 11.57 36.41 35.29
C GLU A 25 10.76 36.92 36.49
N LYS A 26 10.01 38.02 36.32
CA LYS A 26 9.16 38.55 37.39
C LYS A 26 7.93 37.69 37.65
N LEU A 27 7.31 37.13 36.61
CA LEU A 27 6.16 36.24 36.75
C LEU A 27 6.51 34.97 37.53
N GLN A 28 7.67 34.36 37.26
CA GLN A 28 8.16 33.21 38.02
C GLN A 28 8.33 33.53 39.51
N GLY A 29 8.79 34.74 39.85
CA GLY A 29 8.93 35.18 41.23
C GLY A 29 7.60 35.51 41.94
N VAL A 30 6.51 35.72 41.19
CA VAL A 30 5.22 36.17 41.73
C VAL A 30 4.24 35.01 41.95
N HIS A 31 4.22 34.01 41.06
CA HIS A 31 3.23 32.93 41.14
C HIS A 31 3.89 31.55 41.14
N PRO A 32 3.60 30.67 42.13
CA PRO A 32 4.25 29.36 42.27
C PRO A 32 3.94 28.39 41.12
N SER A 33 2.91 28.67 40.30
CA SER A 33 2.60 27.88 39.09
C SER A 33 3.30 28.38 37.81
N CYS A 34 4.13 29.42 37.90
CA CYS A 34 4.93 29.88 36.77
C CYS A 34 6.37 29.37 36.91
N GLU A 35 6.76 28.42 36.08
CA GLU A 35 8.13 27.90 36.00
C GLU A 35 8.74 28.28 34.64
N ILE A 36 9.91 28.93 34.65
CA ILE A 36 10.67 29.17 33.43
C ILE A 36 11.46 27.91 33.13
N VAL A 37 11.09 27.23 32.04
CA VAL A 37 11.81 26.07 31.54
C VAL A 37 12.93 26.57 30.62
N PHE A 38 14.16 26.37 31.05
CA PHE A 38 15.33 26.70 30.24
C PHE A 38 15.57 25.60 29.20
N ILE A 39 16.08 26.00 28.04
CA ILE A 39 16.61 25.06 27.06
C ILE A 39 17.92 24.52 27.64
N THR A 40 17.99 23.21 27.89
CA THR A 40 19.18 22.55 28.45
C THR A 40 19.66 21.40 27.57
N LYS A 41 20.87 20.90 27.85
CA LYS A 41 21.45 19.77 27.10
C LYS A 41 20.65 18.49 27.31
N GLU A 42 20.08 18.31 28.50
CA GLU A 42 19.21 17.19 28.83
C GLU A 42 17.94 17.22 27.96
N LEU A 43 17.36 18.41 27.74
CA LEU A 43 16.20 18.57 26.87
C LEU A 43 16.55 18.27 25.40
N ALA A 44 17.73 18.67 24.95
CA ALA A 44 18.24 18.30 23.63
C ALA A 44 18.36 16.77 23.49
N SER A 45 18.90 16.08 24.50
CA SER A 45 18.98 14.62 24.53
C SER A 45 17.62 13.93 24.49
N LEU A 46 16.61 14.48 25.17
CA LEU A 46 15.24 13.95 25.14
C LEU A 46 14.54 14.16 23.79
N LYS A 47 14.92 15.22 23.05
CA LYS A 47 14.33 15.54 21.75
C LYS A 47 14.97 14.75 20.62
N LEU A 48 16.26 14.41 20.72
CA LEU A 48 17.00 13.70 19.68
C LEU A 48 16.27 12.43 19.17
N PRO A 49 15.78 11.50 20.01
CA PRO A 49 15.08 10.30 19.52
C PRO A 49 13.89 10.62 18.62
N LYS A 50 13.13 11.67 18.95
CA LYS A 50 11.96 12.08 18.16
C LYS A 50 12.38 12.64 16.80
N VAL A 51 13.41 13.48 16.78
CA VAL A 51 13.95 14.06 15.54
C VAL A 51 14.49 12.95 14.63
N VAL A 52 15.22 11.98 15.18
CA VAL A 52 15.73 10.82 14.42
C VAL A 52 14.58 10.02 13.81
N VAL A 53 13.54 9.71 14.59
CA VAL A 53 12.37 8.96 14.09
C VAL A 53 11.65 9.72 12.97
N GLU A 54 11.47 11.03 13.09
CA GLU A 54 10.87 11.87 12.06
C GLU A 54 11.67 11.86 10.76
N GLU A 55 12.98 12.13 10.84
CA GLU A 55 13.85 12.18 9.65
C GLU A 55 13.93 10.82 8.95
N VAL A 56 14.01 9.74 9.73
CA VAL A 56 14.04 8.39 9.16
C VAL A 56 12.69 8.05 8.52
N THR A 57 11.57 8.41 9.15
CA THR A 57 10.24 8.19 8.57
C THR A 57 10.09 8.95 7.26
N GLN A 58 10.59 10.19 7.21
CA GLN A 58 10.59 10.99 5.99
C GLN A 58 11.46 10.35 4.89
N TYR A 59 12.68 9.95 5.21
CA TYR A 59 13.57 9.26 4.29
C TYR A 59 12.93 7.99 3.70
N LEU A 60 12.34 7.17 4.57
CA LEU A 60 11.61 5.97 4.17
C LEU A 60 10.41 6.29 3.27
N ASN A 61 9.68 7.38 3.54
CA ASN A 61 8.56 7.81 2.69
C ASN A 61 9.01 8.33 1.31
N GLU A 62 10.17 8.98 1.21
CA GLU A 62 10.76 9.38 -0.06
C GLU A 62 11.13 8.14 -0.89
N MET A 63 11.64 7.10 -0.24
CA MET A 63 12.01 5.82 -0.87
C MET A 63 10.84 4.93 -1.26
N LYS A 64 9.65 5.09 -0.66
CA LYS A 64 8.44 4.33 -1.03
C LYS A 64 8.07 4.43 -2.53
N LYS A 65 8.61 5.43 -3.24
CA LYS A 65 8.45 5.57 -4.70
C LYS A 65 9.13 4.43 -5.48
N ASP A 66 10.19 3.83 -4.92
CA ASP A 66 10.86 2.65 -5.44
C ASP A 66 10.64 1.47 -4.49
N LEU A 67 9.66 0.63 -4.82
CA LEU A 67 9.20 -0.48 -3.99
C LEU A 67 10.29 -1.54 -3.74
N THR A 68 11.21 -1.73 -4.70
CA THR A 68 12.29 -2.72 -4.62
C THR A 68 13.34 -2.30 -3.59
N SER A 69 13.88 -1.09 -3.71
CA SER A 69 14.86 -0.58 -2.74
C SER A 69 14.25 -0.38 -1.35
N PHE A 70 12.97 -0.01 -1.29
CA PHE A 70 12.28 0.20 -0.02
C PHE A 70 12.17 -1.09 0.81
N ALA A 71 11.81 -2.22 0.18
CA ALA A 71 11.69 -3.51 0.87
C ALA A 71 13.03 -3.99 1.45
N ASP A 72 14.11 -3.86 0.66
CA ASP A 72 15.45 -4.26 1.09
C ASP A 72 15.94 -3.43 2.28
N ILE A 73 15.68 -2.12 2.25
CA ILE A 73 16.05 -1.21 3.34
C ILE A 73 15.25 -1.51 4.60
N VAL A 74 13.93 -1.68 4.51
CA VAL A 74 13.09 -2.02 5.68
C VAL A 74 13.54 -3.35 6.31
N ASN A 75 13.82 -4.38 5.50
CA ASN A 75 14.33 -5.65 5.99
C ASN A 75 15.72 -5.52 6.63
N SER A 76 16.58 -4.69 6.05
CA SER A 76 17.93 -4.46 6.56
C SER A 76 17.93 -3.69 7.88
N ILE A 77 17.04 -2.71 8.05
CA ILE A 77 16.83 -2.00 9.31
C ILE A 77 16.28 -2.95 10.38
N ALA A 78 15.35 -3.84 10.02
CA ALA A 78 14.83 -4.84 10.97
C ALA A 78 15.92 -5.80 11.46
N ALA A 79 16.94 -6.08 10.65
CA ALA A 79 18.02 -7.01 10.98
C ALA A 79 19.22 -6.35 11.68
N LYS A 80 19.64 -5.15 11.26
CA LYS A 80 20.88 -4.50 11.75
C LYS A 80 20.65 -3.16 12.46
N GLY A 81 19.40 -2.70 12.57
CA GLY A 81 19.04 -1.42 13.14
C GLY A 81 19.32 -0.22 12.23
N LEU A 82 19.36 0.97 12.82
CA LEU A 82 19.52 2.25 12.12
C LEU A 82 20.89 2.44 11.45
N GLN A 83 21.90 1.66 11.82
CA GLN A 83 23.29 1.87 11.42
C GLN A 83 23.49 2.00 9.90
N ILE A 84 22.66 1.30 9.12
CA ILE A 84 22.75 1.25 7.65
C ILE A 84 22.34 2.57 7.01
N ILE A 85 21.30 3.20 7.54
CA ILE A 85 20.69 4.41 6.95
C ILE A 85 21.05 5.66 7.72
N TYR A 86 21.65 5.52 8.91
CA TYR A 86 21.93 6.66 9.78
C TYR A 86 22.86 7.66 9.09
N SER A 87 23.82 7.21 8.27
CA SER A 87 24.67 8.11 7.48
C SER A 87 23.88 9.06 6.58
N ASP A 88 22.77 8.59 6.00
CA ASP A 88 21.99 9.33 5.02
C ASP A 88 21.06 10.36 5.69
N VAL A 89 20.66 10.11 6.94
CA VAL A 89 19.80 11.01 7.73
C VAL A 89 20.58 11.89 8.71
N LYS A 90 21.84 11.54 9.02
CA LYS A 90 22.65 12.19 10.05
C LYS A 90 22.76 13.69 9.83
N ASP A 91 23.00 14.12 8.60
CA ASP A 91 23.16 15.54 8.27
C ASP A 91 21.86 16.33 8.51
N LYS A 92 20.70 15.75 8.17
CA LYS A 92 19.40 16.38 8.44
C LYS A 92 19.10 16.48 9.93
N VAL A 93 19.38 15.40 10.68
CA VAL A 93 19.26 15.38 12.15
C VAL A 93 20.19 16.43 12.77
N PHE A 94 21.42 16.52 12.28
CA PHE A 94 22.43 17.47 12.73
C PHE A 94 21.94 18.91 12.53
N GLU A 95 21.49 19.28 11.34
CA GLU A 95 21.01 20.65 11.06
C GLU A 95 19.80 21.02 11.92
N ARG A 96 18.82 20.11 12.08
CA ARG A 96 17.64 20.38 12.92
C ARG A 96 18.02 20.55 14.39
N MET A 97 18.85 19.65 14.93
CA MET A 97 19.28 19.72 16.32
C MET A 97 20.15 20.95 16.58
N PHE A 98 21.04 21.32 15.64
CA PHE A 98 21.89 22.50 15.80
C PHE A 98 21.09 23.80 15.62
N GLY A 99 20.11 23.83 14.73
CA GLY A 99 19.22 24.98 14.55
C GLY A 99 18.42 25.33 15.81
N GLU A 100 18.06 24.34 16.60
CA GLU A 100 17.27 24.53 17.84
C GLU A 100 18.14 24.65 19.10
N PHE A 101 19.18 23.81 19.22
CA PHE A 101 19.98 23.69 20.44
C PHE A 101 21.41 24.19 20.29
N GLY A 102 21.79 24.72 19.12
CA GLY A 102 23.17 25.13 18.82
C GLY A 102 23.71 26.17 19.80
N SER A 103 22.86 27.02 20.37
CA SER A 103 23.26 28.01 21.39
C SER A 103 23.75 27.40 22.70
N LEU A 104 23.52 26.10 22.95
CA LEU A 104 24.03 25.36 24.11
C LEU A 104 25.47 24.86 23.92
N TYR A 105 26.02 25.00 22.72
CA TYR A 105 27.31 24.48 22.30
C TYR A 105 28.19 25.61 21.78
N ARG A 106 29.51 25.38 21.71
CA ARG A 106 30.44 26.40 21.23
C ARG A 106 30.24 26.70 19.75
N ASP A 107 30.16 25.63 18.97
CA ASP A 107 30.04 25.66 17.52
C ASP A 107 29.58 24.28 17.01
N ARG A 108 29.49 24.14 15.68
CA ARG A 108 29.09 22.90 14.99
C ARG A 108 30.06 21.74 15.22
N SER A 109 31.30 22.02 15.61
CA SER A 109 32.36 21.05 15.86
C SER A 109 32.52 20.72 17.34
N ASP A 110 31.63 21.21 18.21
CA ASP A 110 31.66 20.92 19.65
C ASP A 110 31.57 19.40 19.88
N PRO A 111 32.56 18.78 20.55
CA PRO A 111 32.57 17.34 20.78
C PRO A 111 31.35 16.83 21.55
N ALA A 112 30.78 17.64 22.45
CA ALA A 112 29.58 17.24 23.19
C ALA A 112 28.35 17.20 22.29
N PHE A 113 28.27 18.09 21.29
CA PHE A 113 27.18 18.06 20.31
C PHE A 113 27.33 16.88 19.36
N ILE A 114 28.54 16.63 18.85
CA ILE A 114 28.82 15.49 17.97
C ILE A 114 28.47 14.18 18.68
N ALA A 115 28.92 14.02 19.93
CA ALA A 115 28.61 12.83 20.73
C ALA A 115 27.11 12.65 20.93
N LEU A 116 26.37 13.74 21.18
CA LEU A 116 24.91 13.69 21.27
C LEU A 116 24.31 13.15 19.96
N ILE A 117 24.66 13.73 18.81
CA ILE A 117 24.13 13.28 17.52
C ILE A 117 24.48 11.81 17.27
N ASP A 118 25.71 11.39 17.54
CA ASP A 118 26.16 10.01 17.34
C ASP A 118 25.35 8.98 18.17
N THR A 119 24.76 9.38 19.30
CA THR A 119 23.84 8.49 20.04
C THR A 119 22.54 8.18 19.30
N GLY A 120 22.19 8.98 18.28
CA GLY A 120 20.99 8.82 17.46
C GLY A 120 20.93 7.48 16.72
N ILE A 121 22.07 6.82 16.51
CA ILE A 121 22.16 5.51 15.86
C ILE A 121 21.49 4.38 16.67
N TRP A 122 21.34 4.58 17.98
CA TRP A 122 20.76 3.60 18.91
C TRP A 122 19.27 3.83 19.19
N VAL A 123 18.64 4.78 18.49
CA VAL A 123 17.23 5.08 18.64
C VAL A 123 16.38 3.95 18.07
N GLU A 124 15.42 3.46 18.85
CA GLU A 124 14.45 2.51 18.34
C GLU A 124 13.43 3.22 17.44
N ILE A 125 13.23 2.71 16.23
CA ILE A 125 12.19 3.25 15.34
C ILE A 125 10.90 2.48 15.58
N PRO A 126 9.86 3.12 16.14
CA PRO A 126 8.54 2.52 16.18
C PRO A 126 8.02 2.29 14.75
N ASN A 127 7.24 1.22 14.56
CA ASN A 127 6.51 0.89 13.33
C ASN A 127 7.26 0.21 12.16
N ILE A 128 8.56 -0.13 12.27
CA ILE A 128 9.25 -0.92 11.22
C ILE A 128 8.50 -2.23 10.93
N LYS A 129 8.09 -2.95 11.99
CA LYS A 129 7.36 -4.22 11.88
C LYS A 129 6.00 -4.06 11.18
N VAL A 130 5.32 -2.93 11.42
CA VAL A 130 4.03 -2.63 10.79
C VAL A 130 4.23 -2.43 9.28
N MET A 131 5.24 -1.65 8.89
CA MET A 131 5.58 -1.42 7.49
C MET A 131 5.96 -2.73 6.77
N GLN A 132 6.69 -3.62 7.43
CA GLN A 132 7.07 -4.93 6.88
C GLN A 132 5.83 -5.83 6.65
N ASN A 133 4.90 -5.84 7.60
CA ASN A 133 3.65 -6.60 7.48
C ASN A 133 2.77 -6.06 6.34
N GLU A 134 2.69 -4.75 6.16
CA GLU A 134 1.95 -4.13 5.06
C GLU A 134 2.53 -4.50 3.68
N LEU A 135 3.86 -4.49 3.54
CA LEU A 135 4.53 -4.92 2.31
C LEU A 135 4.25 -6.39 2.01
N THR A 136 4.36 -7.26 3.02
CA THR A 136 4.12 -8.69 2.88
C THR A 136 2.68 -8.97 2.46
N ASN A 137 1.71 -8.30 3.09
CA ASN A 137 0.29 -8.43 2.78
C ASN A 137 -0.05 -7.93 1.37
N LYS A 138 0.58 -6.83 0.91
CA LYS A 138 0.41 -6.35 -0.48
C LYS A 138 0.94 -7.35 -1.50
N ASN A 139 2.14 -7.89 -1.27
CA ASN A 139 2.74 -8.88 -2.17
C ASN A 139 1.94 -10.19 -2.23
N LEU A 140 1.39 -10.64 -1.11
CA LEU A 140 0.50 -11.81 -1.06
C LEU A 140 -0.79 -11.58 -1.86
N LYS A 141 -1.41 -10.39 -1.72
CA LYS A 141 -2.60 -10.03 -2.50
C LYS A 141 -2.31 -9.97 -3.99
N SER A 142 -1.23 -9.31 -4.42
CA SER A 142 -0.87 -9.22 -5.84
C SER A 142 -0.51 -10.58 -6.43
N SER A 143 0.17 -11.45 -5.67
CA SER A 143 0.48 -12.81 -6.12
C SER A 143 -0.79 -13.66 -6.25
N GLY A 144 -1.74 -13.50 -5.34
CA GLY A 144 -3.04 -14.16 -5.41
C GLY A 144 -3.83 -13.71 -6.64
N GLU A 145 -3.96 -12.39 -6.85
CA GLU A 145 -4.66 -11.81 -8.00
C GLU A 145 -4.04 -12.24 -9.34
N ASN A 146 -2.71 -12.28 -9.45
CA ASN A 146 -2.02 -12.75 -10.66
C ASN A 146 -2.31 -14.24 -10.94
N LEU A 147 -2.30 -15.08 -9.91
CA LEU A 147 -2.65 -16.50 -10.03
C LEU A 147 -4.12 -16.71 -10.46
N GLU A 148 -5.05 -15.93 -9.89
CA GLU A 148 -6.46 -15.97 -10.26
C GLU A 148 -6.68 -15.57 -11.73
N GLN A 149 -6.01 -14.52 -12.19
CA GLN A 149 -6.04 -14.11 -13.60
C GLN A 149 -5.48 -15.19 -14.52
N HIS A 150 -4.35 -15.81 -14.16
CA HIS A 150 -3.76 -16.90 -14.92
C HIS A 150 -4.73 -18.10 -15.06
N ARG A 151 -5.45 -18.45 -13.99
CA ARG A 151 -6.49 -19.50 -14.01
C ARG A 151 -7.65 -19.14 -14.93
N LEU A 152 -8.15 -17.91 -14.86
CA LEU A 152 -9.23 -17.45 -15.75
C LEU A 152 -8.81 -17.52 -17.23
N GLN A 153 -7.56 -17.17 -17.53
CA GLN A 153 -7.01 -17.31 -18.88
C GLN A 153 -6.91 -18.78 -19.32
N ALA A 154 -6.46 -19.67 -18.44
CA ALA A 154 -6.40 -21.11 -18.73
C ALA A 154 -7.79 -21.69 -19.00
N ILE A 155 -8.81 -21.29 -18.23
CA ILE A 155 -10.20 -21.70 -18.45
C ILE A 155 -10.72 -21.17 -19.80
N LYS A 156 -10.48 -19.90 -20.12
CA LYS A 156 -10.86 -19.30 -21.41
C LYS A 156 -10.22 -20.09 -22.57
N ALA A 157 -8.92 -20.38 -22.47
CA ALA A 157 -8.19 -21.14 -23.49
C ALA A 157 -8.74 -22.57 -23.66
N ALA A 158 -9.07 -23.25 -22.57
CA ALA A 158 -9.65 -24.60 -22.62
C ALA A 158 -11.03 -24.61 -23.32
N ILE A 159 -11.87 -23.61 -23.04
CA ILE A 159 -13.18 -23.45 -23.70
C ILE A 159 -12.99 -23.26 -25.20
N LEU A 160 -12.09 -22.34 -25.60
CA LEU A 160 -11.84 -22.03 -27.01
C LEU A 160 -11.24 -23.22 -27.76
N ALA A 161 -10.32 -23.96 -27.14
CA ALA A 161 -9.74 -25.17 -27.74
C ALA A 161 -10.82 -26.21 -28.06
N LYS A 162 -11.69 -26.52 -27.10
CA LYS A 162 -12.78 -27.48 -27.30
C LYS A 162 -13.85 -26.97 -28.28
N ALA A 163 -14.11 -25.66 -28.29
CA ALA A 163 -15.04 -25.02 -29.23
C ALA A 163 -14.53 -25.08 -30.68
N ARG A 164 -13.26 -24.77 -30.92
CA ARG A 164 -12.62 -24.84 -32.25
C ARG A 164 -12.67 -26.24 -32.86
N GLU A 165 -12.52 -27.25 -32.03
CA GLU A 165 -12.58 -28.66 -32.46
C GLU A 165 -14.03 -29.16 -32.66
N ASN A 166 -15.05 -28.31 -32.47
CA ASN A 166 -16.47 -28.68 -32.49
C ASN A 166 -16.79 -29.89 -31.59
N LYS A 167 -16.07 -30.04 -30.47
CA LYS A 167 -16.19 -31.20 -29.58
C LYS A 167 -17.26 -31.08 -28.51
N PHE A 168 -17.96 -29.94 -28.43
CA PHE A 168 -19.11 -29.82 -27.54
C PHE A 168 -20.28 -30.61 -28.10
N GLN A 169 -20.80 -31.55 -27.32
CA GLN A 169 -22.00 -32.28 -27.67
C GLN A 169 -23.26 -31.48 -27.32
N PHE A 170 -24.15 -31.32 -28.29
CA PHE A 170 -25.44 -30.64 -28.12
C PHE A 170 -26.55 -31.69 -27.98
N GLY A 171 -27.46 -31.50 -27.01
CA GLY A 171 -28.60 -32.41 -26.86
C GLY A 171 -29.61 -32.32 -27.99
N PHE A 172 -30.41 -33.38 -28.17
CA PHE A 172 -31.51 -33.41 -29.14
C PHE A 172 -32.70 -32.56 -28.66
N GLY A 173 -33.27 -31.71 -29.52
CA GLY A 173 -34.36 -30.77 -29.21
C GLY A 173 -33.97 -29.28 -29.29
N PHE A 174 -34.32 -28.64 -30.42
CA PHE A 174 -34.54 -27.23 -30.81
C PHE A 174 -34.01 -25.99 -30.01
N SER A 175 -33.28 -26.11 -28.89
CA SER A 175 -32.82 -24.96 -28.06
C SER A 175 -31.31 -24.69 -28.10
N TYR A 176 -30.51 -25.54 -28.75
CA TYR A 176 -29.04 -25.43 -28.82
C TYR A 176 -28.53 -24.48 -29.90
N THR A 177 -29.40 -24.00 -30.79
CA THR A 177 -29.03 -23.09 -31.88
C THR A 177 -28.87 -21.62 -31.47
N LYS A 178 -29.15 -21.28 -30.20
CA LYS A 178 -29.20 -19.89 -29.73
C LYS A 178 -27.95 -19.40 -28.99
N HIS A 179 -27.11 -20.31 -28.51
CA HIS A 179 -26.00 -19.94 -27.63
C HIS A 179 -24.68 -19.99 -28.38
N SER A 180 -23.97 -18.88 -28.36
CA SER A 180 -22.70 -18.72 -29.05
C SER A 180 -21.79 -17.79 -28.29
N ILE A 181 -20.50 -18.08 -28.35
CA ILE A 181 -19.46 -17.20 -27.84
C ILE A 181 -18.74 -16.58 -29.03
N ASP A 182 -18.38 -15.31 -28.89
CA ASP A 182 -17.52 -14.61 -29.86
C ASP A 182 -16.15 -14.39 -29.22
N ASP A 183 -15.11 -14.72 -29.97
CA ASP A 183 -13.73 -14.43 -29.61
C ASP A 183 -13.04 -13.89 -30.86
N ASP A 184 -12.62 -12.63 -30.81
CA ASP A 184 -11.97 -11.91 -31.92
C ASP A 184 -12.74 -11.97 -33.25
N GLY A 185 -14.07 -11.89 -33.21
CA GLY A 185 -14.93 -11.90 -34.40
C GLY A 185 -15.17 -13.30 -34.99
N ILE A 186 -14.71 -14.36 -34.31
CA ILE A 186 -15.05 -15.74 -34.64
C ILE A 186 -16.12 -16.23 -33.68
N THR A 187 -17.29 -16.56 -34.24
CA THR A 187 -18.42 -17.07 -33.47
C THR A 187 -18.40 -18.60 -33.38
N TYR A 188 -18.39 -19.14 -32.15
CA TYR A 188 -18.47 -20.57 -31.87
C TYR A 188 -19.79 -20.94 -31.21
N LYS A 189 -20.40 -22.04 -31.65
CA LYS A 189 -21.60 -22.60 -30.98
C LYS A 189 -21.17 -23.32 -29.71
N VAL A 190 -21.82 -23.03 -28.58
CA VAL A 190 -21.50 -23.65 -27.29
C VAL A 190 -22.76 -23.89 -26.43
N PRO A 191 -22.72 -24.82 -25.47
CA PRO A 191 -23.80 -24.99 -24.50
C PRO A 191 -23.99 -23.75 -23.61
N ARG A 192 -25.22 -23.49 -23.16
CA ARG A 192 -25.59 -22.33 -22.31
C ARG A 192 -24.68 -22.11 -21.10
N ARG A 193 -24.27 -23.17 -20.42
CA ARG A 193 -23.39 -23.08 -19.24
C ARG A 193 -21.97 -22.64 -19.60
N ILE A 194 -21.49 -23.02 -20.78
CA ILE A 194 -20.19 -22.58 -21.31
C ILE A 194 -20.26 -21.10 -21.71
N GLU A 195 -21.34 -20.67 -22.36
CA GLU A 195 -21.60 -19.26 -22.64
C GLU A 195 -21.62 -18.43 -21.34
N LEU A 196 -22.30 -18.91 -20.30
CA LEU A 196 -22.37 -18.21 -19.02
C LEU A 196 -20.99 -18.10 -18.33
N ILE A 197 -20.18 -19.17 -18.37
CA ILE A 197 -18.78 -19.13 -17.88
C ILE A 197 -17.96 -18.13 -18.71
N PHE A 198 -18.05 -18.18 -20.04
CA PHE A 198 -17.29 -17.33 -20.93
C PHE A 198 -17.63 -15.84 -20.75
N ASN A 199 -18.92 -15.51 -20.65
CA ASN A 199 -19.38 -14.16 -20.37
C ASN A 199 -18.93 -13.68 -18.98
N THR A 200 -18.93 -14.57 -17.97
CA THR A 200 -18.41 -14.24 -16.63
C THR A 200 -16.92 -13.91 -16.67
N ILE A 201 -16.12 -14.64 -17.48
CA ILE A 201 -14.69 -14.36 -17.64
C ILE A 201 -14.47 -12.99 -18.29
N ASN A 202 -15.27 -12.65 -19.31
CA ASN A 202 -15.16 -11.41 -20.06
C ASN A 202 -15.82 -10.19 -19.38
N ASP A 203 -16.55 -10.38 -18.27
CA ASP A 203 -17.18 -9.27 -17.57
C ASP A 203 -16.14 -8.38 -16.89
N HIS A 204 -16.00 -7.12 -17.33
CA HIS A 204 -15.03 -6.17 -16.79
C HIS A 204 -15.45 -5.56 -15.43
N GLN A 205 -16.69 -5.74 -14.99
CA GLN A 205 -17.22 -5.17 -13.75
C GLN A 205 -16.90 -6.03 -12.52
N ILE A 206 -16.45 -7.27 -12.73
CA ILE A 206 -16.28 -8.27 -11.67
C ILE A 206 -14.79 -8.54 -11.42
N SER A 207 -14.39 -8.64 -10.15
CA SER A 207 -13.02 -9.03 -9.76
C SER A 207 -12.67 -10.47 -10.17
N ALA A 208 -11.37 -10.77 -10.34
CA ALA A 208 -10.92 -12.11 -10.73
C ALA A 208 -11.39 -13.21 -9.76
N SER A 209 -11.32 -12.94 -8.45
CA SER A 209 -11.78 -13.85 -7.41
C SER A 209 -13.28 -14.14 -7.49
N GLU A 210 -14.10 -13.10 -7.70
CA GLU A 210 -15.55 -13.26 -7.80
C GLU A 210 -15.95 -14.00 -9.09
N LYS A 211 -15.23 -13.80 -10.19
CA LYS A 211 -15.40 -14.61 -11.41
C LYS A 211 -15.14 -16.08 -11.13
N LEU A 212 -14.04 -16.42 -10.47
CA LEU A 212 -13.72 -17.80 -10.11
C LEU A 212 -14.77 -18.41 -9.18
N ASN A 213 -15.31 -17.66 -8.22
CA ASN A 213 -16.39 -18.14 -7.35
C ASN A 213 -17.67 -18.45 -8.13
N LYS A 214 -18.09 -17.58 -9.06
CA LYS A 214 -19.23 -17.84 -9.95
C LYS A 214 -19.00 -19.10 -10.81
N ILE A 215 -17.78 -19.29 -11.32
CA ILE A 215 -17.42 -20.50 -12.07
C ILE A 215 -17.44 -21.74 -11.17
N LYS A 216 -16.96 -21.65 -9.92
CA LYS A 216 -17.03 -22.73 -8.92
C LYS A 216 -18.47 -23.11 -8.57
N GLU A 217 -19.39 -22.15 -8.47
CA GLU A 217 -20.82 -22.43 -8.27
C GLU A 217 -21.40 -23.20 -9.45
N ILE A 218 -21.07 -22.80 -10.68
CA ILE A 218 -21.47 -23.55 -11.88
C ILE A 218 -20.85 -24.94 -11.87
N GLN A 219 -19.61 -25.12 -11.45
CA GLN A 219 -18.98 -26.43 -11.29
C GLN A 219 -19.69 -27.31 -10.26
N ARG A 220 -20.00 -26.78 -9.07
CA ARG A 220 -20.71 -27.53 -8.03
C ARG A 220 -22.09 -28.00 -8.48
N ALA A 221 -22.77 -27.20 -9.29
CA ALA A 221 -24.05 -27.57 -9.88
C ALA A 221 -23.92 -28.54 -11.07
N ALA A 222 -22.71 -28.95 -11.50
CA ALA A 222 -22.52 -29.82 -12.66
C ALA A 222 -22.85 -31.31 -12.45
N PRO A 223 -22.48 -31.95 -11.32
CA PRO A 223 -22.77 -33.37 -11.08
C PRO A 223 -24.26 -33.63 -10.78
N ASP A 224 -24.87 -32.76 -9.97
CA ASP A 224 -26.26 -32.91 -9.49
C ASP A 224 -27.31 -32.44 -10.51
N TYR A 225 -26.87 -31.92 -11.67
CA TYR A 225 -27.79 -31.58 -12.76
C TYR A 225 -28.26 -32.85 -13.48
N GLN A 226 -29.05 -33.65 -12.78
CA GLN A 226 -29.80 -34.76 -13.34
C GLN A 226 -31.23 -34.32 -13.68
N SER A 227 -31.51 -34.48 -14.97
CA SER A 227 -32.82 -34.49 -15.63
C SER A 227 -34.05 -34.76 -14.77
N GLY A 228 -35.06 -33.89 -14.92
CA GLY A 228 -36.47 -34.29 -14.83
C GLY A 228 -36.95 -34.95 -16.13
N ILE A 229 -37.87 -35.89 -16.00
CA ILE A 229 -38.45 -36.76 -17.04
C ILE A 229 -39.27 -35.93 -18.03
N LEU A 230 -38.65 -35.27 -19.01
CA LEU A 230 -39.27 -34.87 -20.29
C LEU A 230 -38.21 -34.19 -21.17
N PHE A 231 -37.96 -34.81 -22.31
CA PHE A 231 -36.98 -34.43 -23.33
C PHE A 231 -37.23 -33.01 -23.85
N LEU A 232 -36.47 -31.99 -23.41
CA LEU A 232 -36.22 -30.73 -24.15
C LEU A 232 -35.15 -29.89 -23.40
N GLY A 233 -33.93 -29.76 -23.94
CA GLY A 233 -32.93 -28.77 -23.49
C GLY A 233 -31.71 -29.28 -22.67
N ARG A 234 -31.19 -30.48 -22.95
CA ARG A 234 -30.07 -31.09 -22.19
C ARG A 234 -28.70 -30.44 -22.42
N THR A 235 -27.96 -30.13 -21.34
CA THR A 235 -26.48 -30.15 -21.33
C THR A 235 -26.01 -31.60 -21.30
N GLN A 236 -25.09 -31.97 -22.19
CA GLN A 236 -24.60 -33.35 -22.33
C GLN A 236 -23.59 -33.72 -21.24
N GLN A 237 -23.43 -35.01 -20.97
CA GLN A 237 -22.49 -35.51 -19.97
C GLN A 237 -21.05 -35.06 -20.25
N ASP A 238 -20.64 -35.04 -21.53
CA ASP A 238 -19.35 -34.47 -21.96
C ASP A 238 -19.14 -33.00 -21.54
N THR A 239 -20.19 -32.18 -21.53
CA THR A 239 -20.10 -30.78 -21.08
C THR A 239 -20.01 -30.70 -19.56
N ASN A 240 -20.72 -31.56 -18.83
CA ASN A 240 -20.61 -31.61 -17.38
C ASN A 240 -19.22 -32.11 -16.96
N ASP A 241 -18.70 -33.15 -17.60
CA ASP A 241 -17.36 -33.69 -17.36
C ASP A 241 -16.28 -32.64 -17.66
N PHE A 242 -16.42 -31.90 -18.76
CA PHE A 242 -15.55 -30.77 -19.09
C PHE A 242 -15.59 -29.67 -18.01
N ILE A 243 -16.79 -29.26 -17.57
CA ILE A 243 -16.95 -28.23 -16.54
C ILE A 243 -16.33 -28.70 -15.22
N CYS A 244 -16.58 -29.94 -14.79
CA CYS A 244 -15.98 -30.55 -13.61
C CYS A 244 -14.45 -30.60 -13.69
N GLY A 245 -13.88 -30.78 -14.89
CA GLY A 245 -12.44 -30.81 -15.12
C GLY A 245 -11.74 -29.44 -15.18
N LEU A 246 -12.47 -28.32 -15.12
CA LEU A 246 -11.84 -26.98 -15.15
C LEU A 246 -11.02 -26.72 -13.87
N GLN A 247 -9.80 -26.23 -14.03
CA GLN A 247 -8.93 -25.89 -12.91
C GLN A 247 -9.29 -24.53 -12.30
N THR A 248 -10.33 -24.50 -11.46
CA THR A 248 -10.77 -23.30 -10.73
C THR A 248 -10.03 -23.09 -9.40
N GLY A 249 -9.18 -24.03 -9.01
CA GLY A 249 -8.43 -24.06 -7.74
C GLY A 249 -9.25 -24.64 -6.58
N THR A 250 -8.56 -25.13 -5.54
CA THR A 250 -9.16 -25.53 -4.25
C THR A 250 -9.94 -24.36 -3.64
#